data_AF-A0ABD0NRE6-F1
#
_entry.id   AF-A0ABD0NRE6-F1
#
_cell.length_a   1.000
_cell.length_b   1.000
_cell.length_c   1.000
_cell.angle_alpha   90.00
_cell.angle_beta   90.00
_cell.angle_gamma   90.00
#
_symmetry.space_group_name_H-M   'P 1'
#
loop_
_entity.id
_entity.type
_entity.pdbx_description
1 polymer ?
#
loop_
_entity_poly.entity_id
_entity_poly.type
_entity_poly.pdbx_seq_one_letter_code
_entity_poly.pdbx_strand_id
1 'polypeptide(L)'
;PQDFADLLLSWQHMPNVIVYDFAQAFATHTNLRAPEKLPFSPFEGRLLEPTQANIEMARCGQLKVSLPWLDKKIRVADPHGHPVTGSSNHYVLCDHLHEGSIEDGDVLRKLSLVPQLADKVSSETTEQL
;
A
#
# COMPACT_ATOMS: atom_id res chain seq x y z
N PRO A 1 -7.13 5.07 -14.11
CA PRO A 1 -6.57 5.64 -12.87
C PRO A 1 -7.36 6.83 -12.32
N GLN A 2 -7.81 7.76 -13.17
CA GLN A 2 -8.46 9.00 -12.73
C GLN A 2 -9.74 8.76 -11.91
N ASP A 3 -10.72 8.05 -12.46
CA ASP A 3 -12.00 7.78 -11.77
C ASP A 3 -11.82 7.06 -10.43
N PHE A 4 -10.86 6.15 -10.35
CA PHE A 4 -10.55 5.43 -9.11
C PHE A 4 -9.88 6.33 -8.08
N ALA A 5 -8.99 7.23 -8.51
CA ALA A 5 -8.41 8.24 -7.63
C ALA A 5 -9.47 9.25 -7.15
N ASP A 6 -10.40 9.66 -8.03
CA ASP A 6 -11.55 10.50 -7.67
C ASP A 6 -12.43 9.83 -6.62
N LEU A 7 -12.74 8.55 -6.83
CA LEU A 7 -13.49 7.76 -5.88
C LEU A 7 -12.79 7.73 -4.51
N LEU A 8 -11.51 7.39 -4.46
CA LEU A 8 -10.76 7.33 -3.19
C LEU A 8 -10.69 8.68 -2.48
N LEU A 9 -10.46 9.76 -3.22
CA LEU A 9 -10.37 11.12 -2.66
C LEU A 9 -11.74 11.64 -2.19
N SER A 10 -12.83 11.10 -2.72
CA SER A 10 -14.18 11.41 -2.24
C SER A 10 -14.54 10.73 -0.92
N TRP A 11 -13.77 9.72 -0.49
CA TRP A 11 -14.07 9.00 0.75
C TRP A 11 -13.68 9.84 1.96
N GLN A 12 -14.60 9.93 2.93
CA GLN A 12 -14.34 10.58 4.21
C GLN A 12 -13.11 9.97 4.92
N HIS A 13 -12.93 8.66 4.77
CA HIS A 13 -11.80 7.92 5.30
C HIS A 13 -11.27 6.97 4.22
N MET A 14 -10.14 7.33 3.60
CA MET A 14 -9.46 6.48 2.63
C MET A 14 -8.92 5.21 3.30
N PRO A 15 -8.92 4.03 2.64
CA PRO A 15 -8.35 2.82 3.22
C PRO A 15 -6.86 2.98 3.52
N ASN A 16 -6.39 2.35 4.60
CA ASN A 16 -4.96 2.32 4.91
C ASN A 16 -4.14 1.43 3.97
N VAL A 17 -4.77 0.46 3.30
CA VAL A 17 -4.13 -0.39 2.29
C VAL A 17 -5.06 -0.50 1.10
N ILE A 18 -4.51 -0.23 -0.08
CA ILE A 18 -5.17 -0.45 -1.37
C ILE A 18 -4.31 -1.44 -2.15
N VAL A 19 -4.93 -2.42 -2.79
CA VAL A 19 -4.25 -3.33 -3.73
C VAL A 19 -4.62 -2.90 -5.14
N TYR A 20 -3.63 -2.63 -5.98
CA TYR A 20 -3.83 -2.13 -7.33
C TYR A 20 -2.68 -2.56 -8.25
N ASP A 21 -2.97 -3.00 -9.47
CA ASP A 21 -1.96 -3.55 -10.38
C ASP A 21 -0.85 -2.56 -10.70
N PHE A 22 -1.23 -1.32 -11.02
CA PHE A 22 -0.29 -0.23 -11.31
C PHE A 22 -0.06 0.68 -10.10
N ALA A 23 0.28 0.09 -8.94
CA ALA A 23 0.33 0.80 -7.66
C ALA A 23 1.21 2.06 -7.68
N GLN A 24 2.35 2.03 -8.37
CA GLN A 24 3.23 3.19 -8.47
C GLN A 24 2.60 4.34 -9.25
N ALA A 25 2.19 4.08 -10.50
CA ALA A 25 1.55 5.08 -11.34
C ALA A 25 0.31 5.64 -10.63
N PHE A 26 -0.42 4.80 -9.92
CA PHE A 26 -1.58 5.19 -9.12
C PHE A 26 -1.21 6.07 -7.92
N ALA A 27 -0.17 5.71 -7.16
CA ALA A 27 0.33 6.50 -6.04
C ALA A 27 0.75 7.89 -6.51
N THR A 28 1.61 7.94 -7.54
CA THR A 28 2.13 9.19 -8.11
C THR A 28 1.00 10.06 -8.62
N HIS A 29 0.09 9.50 -9.43
CA HIS A 29 -1.05 10.23 -9.96
C HIS A 29 -1.93 10.81 -8.84
N THR A 30 -2.24 10.02 -7.80
CA THR A 30 -3.13 10.46 -6.71
C THR A 30 -2.45 11.49 -5.81
N ASN A 31 -1.14 11.33 -5.53
CA ASN A 31 -0.35 12.29 -4.77
C ASN A 31 -0.25 13.66 -5.46
N LEU A 32 -0.06 13.68 -6.78
CA LEU A 32 -0.02 14.92 -7.57
C LEU A 32 -1.34 15.70 -7.53
N ARG A 33 -2.46 15.04 -7.27
CA ARG A 33 -3.79 15.66 -7.19
C ARG A 33 -4.09 16.32 -5.85
N ALA A 34 -3.37 15.94 -4.80
CA ALA A 34 -3.52 16.49 -3.46
C ALA A 34 -2.13 16.80 -2.85
N PRO A 35 -1.37 17.76 -3.42
CA PRO A 35 0.01 18.02 -3.01
C PRO A 35 0.13 18.61 -1.61
N GLU A 36 -0.92 19.29 -1.11
CA GLU A 36 -0.94 19.85 0.24
C GLU A 36 -0.93 18.77 1.33
N LYS A 37 -1.53 17.62 1.03
CA LYS A 37 -1.56 16.46 1.92
C LYS A 37 -1.53 15.19 1.08
N LEU A 38 -0.32 14.63 0.95
CA LEU A 38 -0.08 13.41 0.17
C LEU A 38 -1.00 12.27 0.66
N PRO A 39 -1.94 11.78 -0.18
CA PRO A 39 -2.83 10.69 0.18
C PRO A 39 -2.07 9.41 0.50
N PHE A 40 -1.03 9.08 -0.27
CA PHE A 40 -0.20 7.90 -0.06
C PHE A 40 1.11 8.25 0.63
N SER A 41 1.20 7.87 1.91
CA SER A 41 2.31 8.16 2.81
C SER A 41 2.39 7.08 3.90
N PRO A 42 3.58 6.65 4.36
CA PRO A 42 4.90 7.14 4.00
C PRO A 42 5.42 6.62 2.66
N PHE A 43 6.52 7.21 2.17
CA PHE A 43 7.28 6.74 1.00
C PHE A 43 6.44 6.50 -0.25
N GLU A 44 5.53 7.43 -0.56
CA GLU A 44 4.59 7.32 -1.69
C GLU A 44 3.71 6.06 -1.60
N GLY A 45 3.44 5.59 -0.38
CA GLY A 45 2.65 4.39 -0.11
C GLY A 45 3.40 3.07 -0.22
N ARG A 46 4.74 3.08 -0.27
CA ARG A 46 5.58 1.86 -0.14
C ARG A 46 5.64 1.41 1.33
N LEU A 47 5.88 0.13 1.55
CA LEU A 47 5.97 -0.44 2.91
C LEU A 47 7.21 0.05 3.67
N LEU A 48 8.30 0.33 2.95
CA LEU A 48 9.56 0.83 3.49
C LEU A 48 10.14 1.91 2.57
N GLU A 49 11.12 2.63 3.11
CA GLU A 49 11.94 3.55 2.32
C GLU A 49 12.68 2.80 1.20
N PRO A 50 12.72 3.32 -0.03
CA PRO A 50 13.37 2.68 -1.19
C PRO A 50 14.90 2.81 -1.13
N THR A 51 15.50 2.29 -0.06
CA THR A 51 16.97 2.15 0.06
C THR A 51 17.43 0.90 -0.68
N GLN A 52 18.68 0.92 -1.17
CA GLN A 52 19.28 -0.23 -1.86
C GLN A 52 19.19 -1.51 -1.01
N ALA A 53 19.46 -1.41 0.28
CA ALA A 53 19.39 -2.55 1.21
C ALA A 53 17.98 -3.12 1.33
N ASN A 54 16.95 -2.27 1.47
CA ASN A 54 15.56 -2.73 1.55
C ASN A 54 15.11 -3.41 0.25
N ILE A 55 15.48 -2.83 -0.89
CA ILE A 55 15.19 -3.36 -2.23
C ILE A 55 15.82 -4.74 -2.41
N GLU A 56 17.10 -4.89 -2.05
CA GLU A 56 17.81 -6.17 -2.13
C GLU A 56 17.20 -7.23 -1.21
N MET A 57 16.91 -6.88 0.05
CA MET A 57 16.27 -7.80 1.00
C MET A 57 14.89 -8.26 0.51
N ALA A 58 14.11 -7.35 -0.10
CA ALA A 58 12.82 -7.66 -0.67
C ALA A 58 12.94 -8.57 -1.90
N ARG A 59 13.91 -8.30 -2.80
CA ARG A 59 14.21 -9.15 -3.97
C ARG A 59 14.65 -10.54 -3.57
N CYS A 60 15.43 -10.67 -2.50
CA CYS A 60 15.87 -11.95 -1.96
C CYS A 60 14.77 -12.69 -1.17
N GLY A 61 13.57 -12.12 -1.03
CA GLY A 61 12.46 -12.71 -0.27
C GLY A 61 12.70 -12.78 1.24
N GLN A 62 13.71 -12.08 1.74
CA GLN A 62 14.12 -12.07 3.14
C GLN A 62 13.44 -10.97 3.97
N LEU A 63 12.72 -10.08 3.29
CA LEU A 63 12.01 -8.98 3.92
C LEU A 63 10.58 -9.36 4.28
N LYS A 64 10.17 -9.07 5.52
CA LYS A 64 8.78 -9.11 5.97
C LYS A 64 8.48 -7.84 6.77
N VAL A 65 7.39 -7.18 6.41
CA VAL A 65 6.90 -5.96 7.05
C VAL A 65 5.63 -6.29 7.81
N SER A 66 5.69 -6.14 9.12
CA SER A 66 4.54 -6.35 9.98
C SER A 66 3.70 -5.06 10.04
N LEU A 67 2.40 -5.18 9.81
CA LEU A 67 1.42 -4.11 10.02
C LEU A 67 0.45 -4.52 11.16
N PRO A 68 0.83 -4.36 12.45
CA PRO A 68 0.07 -4.90 13.58
C PRO A 68 -1.37 -4.37 13.71
N TRP A 69 -1.61 -3.18 13.15
CA TRP A 69 -2.91 -2.51 13.17
C TRP A 69 -3.95 -3.15 12.25
N LEU A 70 -3.55 -4.08 11.39
CA LEU A 70 -4.45 -4.94 10.63
C LEU A 70 -5.11 -6.02 11.50
N ASP A 71 -4.45 -6.47 12.56
CA ASP A 71 -4.99 -7.48 13.47
C ASP A 71 -5.66 -6.84 14.69
N LYS A 72 -5.11 -5.72 15.17
CA LYS A 72 -5.65 -4.99 16.33
C LYS A 72 -5.48 -3.49 16.18
N LYS A 73 -6.61 -2.78 16.23
CA LYS A 73 -6.64 -1.31 16.19
C LYS A 73 -5.64 -0.67 17.16
N ILE A 74 -4.92 0.34 16.68
CA ILE A 74 -4.02 1.17 17.49
C ILE A 74 -4.85 1.93 18.53
N ARG A 75 -4.45 1.82 19.80
CA ARG A 75 -5.14 2.48 20.93
C ARG A 75 -4.72 3.94 21.12
N VAL A 76 -3.54 4.30 20.65
CA VAL A 76 -3.06 5.68 20.66
C VAL A 76 -3.90 6.48 19.68
N ALA A 77 -4.49 7.58 20.16
CA ALA A 77 -5.26 8.46 19.31
C ALA A 77 -4.31 9.24 18.40
N ASP A 78 -4.18 8.80 17.15
CA ASP A 78 -3.66 9.62 16.07
C ASP A 78 -4.82 10.48 15.53
N PRO A 79 -4.75 11.82 15.62
CA PRO A 79 -5.79 12.72 15.08
C PRO A 79 -6.04 12.53 13.58
N HIS A 80 -5.07 11.99 12.85
CA HIS A 80 -5.15 11.70 11.42
C HIS A 80 -5.31 10.20 11.14
N GLY A 81 -5.44 9.38 12.17
CA GLY A 81 -5.62 7.95 12.06
C GLY A 81 -6.98 7.56 11.51
N HIS A 82 -7.01 6.54 10.66
CA HIS A 82 -8.25 5.94 10.18
C HIS A 82 -9.09 5.40 11.35
N PRO A 83 -10.42 5.62 11.37
CA PRO A 83 -11.26 5.29 12.53
C PRO A 83 -11.26 3.81 12.91
N VAL A 84 -10.98 2.91 11.96
CA VAL A 84 -10.96 1.45 12.20
C VAL A 84 -9.60 0.94 12.66
N THR A 85 -8.50 1.40 12.05
CA THR A 85 -7.16 0.86 12.30
C THR A 85 -6.36 1.71 13.29
N GLY A 86 -6.69 3.00 13.39
CA GLY A 86 -5.93 4.00 14.13
C GLY A 86 -4.62 4.41 13.44
N SER A 87 -4.33 3.90 12.23
CA SER A 87 -3.13 4.30 11.46
C SER A 87 -3.45 5.46 10.53
N SER A 88 -2.55 6.43 10.44
CA SER A 88 -2.57 7.50 9.43
C SER A 88 -1.79 7.14 8.16
N ASN A 89 -1.15 5.97 8.14
CA ASN A 89 -0.40 5.52 6.97
C ASN A 89 -1.33 4.91 5.94
N HIS A 90 -1.07 5.23 4.68
CA HIS A 90 -1.81 4.77 3.53
C HIS A 90 -0.85 4.18 2.50
N TYR A 91 -0.99 2.88 2.28
CA TYR A 91 -0.16 2.09 1.40
C TYR A 91 -0.94 1.70 0.15
N VAL A 92 -0.22 1.62 -0.97
CA VAL A 92 -0.73 0.98 -2.18
C VAL A 92 0.23 -0.14 -2.59
N LEU A 93 -0.32 -1.35 -2.61
CA LEU A 93 0.39 -2.60 -2.81
C LEU A 93 0.01 -3.22 -4.15
N CYS A 94 0.92 -4.01 -4.71
CA CYS A 94 0.69 -4.82 -5.90
C CYS A 94 0.51 -6.28 -5.51
N ASP A 95 -0.43 -6.94 -6.18
CA ASP A 95 -0.57 -8.38 -6.15
C ASP A 95 0.46 -9.07 -7.07
N HIS A 96 0.69 -10.35 -6.81
CA HIS A 96 1.74 -11.20 -7.37
C HIS A 96 1.74 -11.36 -8.90
N LEU A 97 0.67 -11.00 -9.60
CA LEU A 97 0.48 -11.37 -11.01
C LEU A 97 1.17 -10.42 -12.00
N HIS A 98 1.58 -9.23 -11.57
CA HIS A 98 2.14 -8.20 -12.45
C HIS A 98 3.66 -8.01 -12.28
N GLU A 99 4.43 -9.10 -12.19
CA GLU A 99 5.90 -9.09 -12.09
C GLU A 99 6.65 -8.72 -13.39
N GLY A 100 6.08 -7.86 -14.23
CA GLY A 100 6.76 -7.31 -15.40
C GLY A 100 7.60 -6.08 -15.02
N SER A 101 8.92 -6.13 -15.22
CA SER A 101 9.88 -5.01 -15.09
C SER A 101 9.51 -3.98 -14.00
N ILE A 102 9.42 -4.46 -12.76
CA ILE A 102 9.15 -3.64 -11.60
C ILE A 102 10.33 -2.67 -11.41
N GLU A 103 10.08 -1.35 -11.46
CA GLU A 103 11.08 -0.36 -11.06
C GLU A 103 11.62 -0.71 -9.67
N ASP A 104 12.91 -0.53 -9.41
CA ASP A 104 13.59 -1.08 -8.23
C ASP A 104 12.85 -0.82 -6.89
N GLY A 105 12.19 0.33 -6.73
CA GLY A 105 11.42 0.66 -5.52
C GLY A 105 10.08 -0.06 -5.36
N ASP A 106 9.47 -0.55 -6.44
CA ASP A 106 8.15 -1.17 -6.41
C ASP A 106 8.16 -2.60 -5.86
N VAL A 107 9.34 -3.21 -5.73
CA VAL A 107 9.47 -4.46 -4.98
C VAL A 107 8.97 -4.29 -3.53
N LEU A 108 9.04 -3.07 -2.99
CA LEU A 108 8.57 -2.72 -1.64
C LEU A 108 7.05 -2.52 -1.56
N ARG A 109 6.32 -2.71 -2.66
CA ARG A 109 4.85 -2.72 -2.72
C ARG A 109 4.27 -4.12 -2.79
N LYS A 110 5.10 -5.16 -2.84
CA LYS A 110 4.61 -6.54 -2.95
C LYS A 110 3.78 -6.92 -1.74
N LEU A 111 2.57 -7.41 -1.98
CA LEU A 111 1.64 -7.86 -0.95
C LEU A 111 2.24 -8.97 -0.06
N SER A 112 3.03 -9.87 -0.63
CA SER A 112 3.76 -10.93 0.10
C SER A 112 4.75 -10.45 1.15
N LEU A 113 5.13 -9.17 1.13
CA LEU A 113 5.95 -8.59 2.19
C LEU A 113 5.15 -8.43 3.48
N VAL A 114 3.82 -8.43 3.44
CA VAL A 114 2.94 -8.24 4.61
C VAL A 114 2.27 -9.58 4.99
N PRO A 115 2.78 -10.30 6.01
CA PRO A 115 2.20 -11.57 6.43
C PRO A 115 0.72 -11.47 6.81
N GLN A 116 0.30 -10.34 7.38
CA GLN A 116 -1.09 -10.11 7.79
C GLN A 116 -2.10 -10.09 6.64
N LEU A 117 -1.63 -9.88 5.40
CA LEU A 117 -2.46 -9.76 4.19
C LEU A 117 -2.24 -10.93 3.22
N ALA A 118 -1.05 -11.52 3.19
CA ALA A 118 -0.67 -12.56 2.24
C ALA A 118 -1.66 -13.75 2.22
N ASP A 119 -2.23 -14.13 3.36
CA ASP A 119 -3.18 -15.24 3.47
C ASP A 119 -4.65 -14.83 3.36
N LYS A 120 -4.95 -13.51 3.37
CA LYS A 120 -6.32 -12.97 3.42
C LYS A 120 -6.80 -12.44 2.07
N VAL A 121 -5.87 -12.08 1.20
CA VAL A 121 -6.13 -11.51 -0.12
C VAL A 121 -5.64 -12.53 -1.14
N SER A 122 -6.49 -13.50 -1.48
CA SER A 122 -6.19 -14.54 -2.47
C SER A 122 -6.62 -14.07 -3.86
N SER A 123 -5.64 -13.71 -4.68
CA SER A 123 -5.80 -13.32 -6.09
C SER A 123 -6.63 -14.32 -6.90
N GLU A 124 -6.44 -15.62 -6.63
CA GLU A 124 -7.04 -16.73 -7.41
C GLU A 124 -8.57 -16.76 -7.42
N THR A 125 -9.24 -16.02 -6.53
CA THR A 125 -10.73 -16.02 -6.44
C THR A 125 -11.36 -14.71 -6.93
N THR A 126 -10.58 -13.69 -7.31
CA THR A 126 -11.11 -12.33 -7.57
C THR A 126 -11.15 -11.94 -9.05
N GLU A 127 -10.49 -12.68 -9.95
CA GLU A 127 -10.49 -12.40 -11.40
C GLU A 127 -11.72 -12.93 -12.16
N GLN A 128 -12.79 -13.37 -11.48
CA GLN A 128 -14.02 -13.91 -12.10
C GLN A 128 -15.27 -13.05 -11.96
N LEU A 129 -15.16 -11.76 -11.62
CA LEU A 129 -16.31 -10.84 -11.58
C LEU A 129 -16.30 -9.82 -12.71
#